data_AF-A0AAN5YNP0-F1
#
_entry.id   AF-A0AAN5YNP0-F1
#
_cell.length_a   1.000
_cell.length_b   1.000
_cell.length_c   1.000
_cell.angle_alpha   90.00
_cell.angle_beta   90.00
_cell.angle_gamma   90.00
#
_symmetry.space_group_name_H-M   'P 1'
#
loop_
_entity.id
_entity.type
_entity.pdbx_description
1 polymer ?
#
loop_
_entity_poly.entity_id
_entity_poly.type
_entity_poly.pdbx_seq_one_letter_code
_entity_poly.pdbx_strand_id
1 'polypeptide(L)'
;MKSFLHSSRYRPRRPSQWGESVRPDVCSTSRHRRSGNSRTTLVTVLMVLLLPSLVSAAAIPDDSHPLAHGMFLSRTEASPSGQSVPGEHLDSGQSRYGKTWVIESSLADEAATLPILVATEEDVDERTPSHLHTRADPSTDSLPTPFDTSLSNNFTADSCPKFFNDFLSNSTVTSCHSISLLLHDSTSFFHTLTSATATSHVLDLSCAASVDTCTSIFNRLATNLLKDDACGKDYKLGNPLVASAYTGFITYEPVYRATCLKNPDTNDYCFVDAATNASSPQNLDTYSIPAGYPTDEAPWPTCNECLQASMDIFSRWAQVDGQPLTSSYLPSALALNRHCGDNFANVNITVGEKAKTTSGAWRPSAVDWRLIGWTVALSLGMSLL
;
A
#
# COMPACT_ATOMS: atom_id res chain seq x y z
N MET A 1 -23.23 -4.51 60.52
CA MET A 1 -22.48 -4.93 61.73
C MET A 1 -21.97 -6.35 61.52
N LYS A 2 -20.70 -6.62 61.90
CA LYS A 2 -20.03 -7.95 62.10
C LYS A 2 -20.09 -8.96 60.93
N SER A 3 -18.99 -9.23 60.20
CA SER A 3 -17.82 -10.07 60.56
C SER A 3 -18.09 -11.58 60.33
N PHE A 4 -17.17 -12.50 59.97
CA PHE A 4 -15.71 -12.56 59.72
C PHE A 4 -15.49 -13.51 58.49
N LEU A 5 -14.35 -13.68 57.81
CA LEU A 5 -13.00 -13.07 57.77
C LEU A 5 -12.36 -13.32 56.37
N HIS A 6 -11.06 -13.08 56.19
CA HIS A 6 -10.34 -13.25 54.91
C HIS A 6 -8.84 -13.61 55.14
N SER A 7 -8.28 -14.51 54.33
CA SER A 7 -6.87 -14.61 53.85
C SER A 7 -5.64 -14.68 54.81
N SER A 8 -4.63 -15.47 54.39
CA SER A 8 -3.23 -15.02 54.09
C SER A 8 -1.99 -15.65 54.78
N ARG A 9 -0.95 -15.84 53.95
CA ARG A 9 0.52 -15.62 54.16
C ARG A 9 1.47 -16.61 54.91
N TYR A 10 2.45 -17.10 54.13
CA TYR A 10 3.93 -16.93 54.26
C TYR A 10 4.77 -17.58 55.42
N ARG A 11 5.69 -18.52 55.05
CA ARG A 11 7.15 -18.72 55.38
C ARG A 11 7.78 -18.21 56.72
N PRO A 12 9.03 -18.63 57.13
CA PRO A 12 9.79 -19.91 57.02
C PRO A 12 10.69 -20.24 58.28
N ARG A 13 11.73 -21.11 58.13
CA ARG A 13 12.95 -21.38 58.97
C ARG A 13 12.96 -22.57 59.96
N ARG A 14 13.96 -23.49 59.81
CA ARG A 14 15.23 -23.52 60.60
C ARG A 14 16.28 -24.54 60.04
N PRO A 15 17.57 -24.46 60.44
CA PRO A 15 18.69 -25.24 59.86
C PRO A 15 19.46 -26.13 60.88
N SER A 16 20.54 -26.79 60.44
CA SER A 16 21.62 -27.31 61.31
C SER A 16 23.02 -27.15 60.68
N GLN A 17 23.99 -26.67 61.48
CA GLN A 17 25.46 -26.72 61.26
C GLN A 17 25.97 -28.18 61.26
N TRP A 18 27.22 -28.56 60.96
CA TRP A 18 28.57 -28.03 61.31
C TRP A 18 29.60 -28.49 60.23
N GLY A 19 30.83 -27.97 60.11
CA GLY A 19 31.54 -26.85 60.75
C GLY A 19 33.04 -26.86 60.37
N GLU A 20 33.64 -25.67 60.19
CA GLU A 20 35.09 -25.31 60.34
C GLU A 20 36.19 -26.08 59.55
N SER A 21 37.39 -25.56 59.26
CA SER A 21 38.03 -24.22 59.14
C SER A 21 39.43 -24.50 58.48
N VAL A 22 40.22 -23.64 57.81
CA VAL A 22 41.00 -22.46 58.26
C VAL A 22 41.70 -21.88 56.99
N ARG A 23 42.00 -20.56 56.95
CA ARG A 23 42.80 -19.83 55.91
C ARG A 23 44.32 -19.79 56.30
N PRO A 24 45.28 -18.98 55.77
CA PRO A 24 45.24 -17.92 54.75
C PRO A 24 46.45 -17.78 53.76
N ASP A 25 46.31 -16.81 52.85
CA ASP A 25 47.29 -15.89 52.19
C ASP A 25 48.71 -16.32 51.74
N VAL A 26 49.14 -15.85 50.56
CA VAL A 26 50.26 -14.86 50.37
C VAL A 26 50.50 -14.47 48.88
N CYS A 27 50.93 -13.21 48.73
CA CYS A 27 51.25 -12.38 47.56
C CYS A 27 52.11 -12.87 46.35
N SER A 28 51.74 -12.31 45.18
CA SER A 28 52.57 -11.51 44.22
C SER A 28 53.75 -12.12 43.42
N THR A 29 53.74 -11.96 42.08
CA THR A 29 54.55 -10.93 41.36
C THR A 29 54.41 -10.98 39.82
N SER A 30 54.71 -9.84 39.18
CA SER A 30 54.72 -9.63 37.72
C SER A 30 55.98 -10.19 37.03
N ARG A 31 55.86 -10.57 35.74
CA ARG A 31 56.95 -10.32 34.77
C ARG A 31 56.47 -10.20 33.32
N HIS A 32 56.84 -9.10 32.65
CA HIS A 32 56.71 -8.94 31.20
C HIS A 32 57.58 -9.94 30.42
N ARG A 33 57.13 -10.35 29.23
CA ARG A 33 58.05 -10.69 28.13
C ARG A 33 57.49 -10.22 26.78
N ARG A 34 58.31 -9.46 26.06
CA ARG A 34 57.99 -8.82 24.77
C ARG A 34 58.71 -9.60 23.67
N SER A 35 57.96 -10.20 22.76
CA SER A 35 58.42 -10.75 21.47
C SER A 35 57.16 -10.94 20.62
N GLY A 36 57.02 -10.46 19.39
CA GLY A 36 58.07 -10.08 18.44
C GLY A 36 58.06 -11.07 17.29
N ASN A 37 57.10 -10.94 16.36
CA ASN A 37 57.26 -11.42 14.99
C ASN A 37 56.26 -10.76 14.03
N SER A 38 56.79 -9.98 13.09
CA SER A 38 56.05 -9.45 11.94
C SER A 38 56.07 -10.50 10.83
N ARG A 39 54.92 -11.15 10.53
CA ARG A 39 54.81 -12.02 9.33
C ARG A 39 53.41 -12.50 8.90
N THR A 40 52.32 -12.09 9.56
CA THR A 40 50.97 -12.65 9.33
C THR A 40 50.06 -11.82 8.40
N THR A 41 50.41 -10.58 8.09
CA THR A 41 49.58 -9.67 7.27
C THR A 41 49.68 -9.85 5.75
N LEU A 42 50.63 -10.64 5.26
CA LEU A 42 50.89 -10.80 3.81
C LEU A 42 50.18 -12.02 3.19
N VAL A 43 49.65 -12.94 4.00
CA VAL A 43 48.98 -14.17 3.52
C VAL A 43 47.47 -13.96 3.32
N THR A 44 46.85 -13.05 4.07
CA THR A 44 45.40 -12.76 3.98
C THR A 44 45.03 -11.93 2.75
N VAL A 45 45.96 -11.13 2.19
CA VAL A 45 45.70 -10.30 1.00
C VAL A 45 45.74 -11.12 -0.30
N LEU A 46 46.51 -12.21 -0.34
CA LEU A 46 46.74 -13.01 -1.56
C LEU A 46 45.67 -14.06 -1.86
N MET A 47 44.77 -14.37 -0.91
CA MET A 47 43.66 -15.32 -1.12
C MET A 47 42.35 -14.65 -1.58
N VAL A 48 42.33 -13.32 -1.76
CA VAL A 48 41.13 -12.57 -2.20
C VAL A 48 41.09 -12.37 -3.74
N LEU A 49 42.18 -12.66 -4.45
CA LEU A 49 42.33 -12.33 -5.88
C LEU A 49 42.14 -13.50 -6.87
N LEU A 50 41.75 -14.69 -6.41
CA LEU A 50 41.60 -15.89 -7.26
C LEU A 50 40.32 -16.71 -6.98
N LEU A 51 39.16 -16.06 -7.09
CA LEU A 51 37.87 -16.73 -7.26
C LEU A 51 37.14 -16.16 -8.48
N PRO A 52 36.82 -16.97 -9.51
CA PRO A 52 36.00 -16.52 -10.63
C PRO A 52 34.55 -16.29 -10.17
N SER A 53 33.96 -15.19 -10.63
CA SER A 53 32.61 -14.75 -10.26
C SER A 53 31.53 -15.65 -10.88
N LEU A 54 31.25 -16.80 -10.26
CA LEU A 54 30.01 -17.54 -10.50
C LEU A 54 28.84 -16.81 -9.84
N VAL A 55 28.28 -15.84 -10.56
CA VAL A 55 26.99 -15.23 -10.22
C VAL A 55 25.88 -16.24 -10.53
N SER A 56 25.64 -17.15 -9.60
CA SER A 56 24.44 -17.98 -9.61
C SER A 56 23.25 -17.14 -9.11
N ALA A 57 22.72 -16.30 -10.00
CA ALA A 57 21.43 -15.67 -9.80
C ALA A 57 20.33 -16.72 -9.97
N ALA A 58 20.10 -17.52 -8.93
CA ALA A 58 18.90 -18.34 -8.79
C ALA A 58 17.72 -17.44 -8.39
N ALA A 59 17.33 -16.53 -9.28
CA ALA A 59 16.02 -15.92 -9.23
C ALA A 59 15.01 -17.02 -9.58
N ILE A 60 14.26 -17.47 -8.57
CA ILE A 60 13.04 -18.24 -8.82
C ILE A 60 12.06 -17.23 -9.44
N PRO A 61 11.57 -17.43 -10.68
CA PRO A 61 10.43 -16.67 -11.15
C PRO A 61 9.24 -17.10 -10.29
N ASP A 62 8.78 -16.19 -9.43
CA ASP A 62 7.47 -16.33 -8.80
C ASP A 62 6.45 -15.93 -9.87
N ASP A 63 6.10 -16.90 -10.74
CA ASP A 63 5.06 -16.77 -11.77
C ASP A 63 3.63 -16.72 -11.15
N SER A 64 3.51 -16.09 -9.98
CA SER A 64 2.24 -15.59 -9.47
C SER A 64 1.90 -14.27 -10.18
N HIS A 65 1.54 -14.38 -11.47
CA HIS A 65 0.81 -13.32 -12.16
C HIS A 65 -0.35 -12.86 -11.25
N PRO A 66 -0.43 -11.58 -10.84
CA PRO A 66 -1.61 -11.09 -10.18
C PRO A 66 -2.79 -11.29 -11.14
N LEU A 67 -3.83 -11.97 -10.66
CA LEU A 67 -5.05 -12.19 -11.42
C LEU A 67 -5.52 -10.86 -12.00
N ALA A 68 -5.84 -10.82 -13.30
CA ALA A 68 -6.14 -9.62 -14.07
C ALA A 68 -7.49 -8.95 -13.71
N HIS A 69 -7.68 -8.65 -12.43
CA HIS A 69 -8.73 -7.80 -11.89
C HIS A 69 -8.17 -6.38 -11.79
N GLY A 70 -8.12 -5.67 -12.92
CA GLY A 70 -7.88 -4.23 -12.89
C GLY A 70 -8.88 -3.56 -11.93
N MET A 71 -8.45 -2.52 -11.22
CA MET A 71 -9.22 -1.86 -10.14
C MET A 71 -10.60 -1.29 -10.56
N PHE A 72 -10.96 -1.36 -11.85
CA PHE A 72 -12.08 -0.63 -12.44
C PHE A 72 -13.02 -1.47 -13.34
N LEU A 73 -13.31 -2.72 -12.93
CA LEU A 73 -14.47 -3.48 -13.45
C LEU A 73 -15.46 -3.72 -12.29
N SER A 74 -16.71 -3.25 -12.30
CA SER A 74 -17.55 -2.80 -13.42
C SER A 74 -18.33 -1.52 -13.09
N ARG A 75 -18.17 -0.46 -13.89
CA ARG A 75 -19.12 0.66 -13.92
C ARG A 75 -20.26 0.33 -14.91
N THR A 76 -21.36 -0.23 -14.39
CA THR A 76 -22.58 -0.44 -15.17
C THR A 76 -23.09 0.90 -15.69
N GLU A 77 -23.37 1.00 -17.00
CA GLU A 77 -23.89 2.22 -17.61
C GLU A 77 -25.30 2.55 -17.08
N ALA A 78 -25.40 3.54 -16.21
CA ALA A 78 -26.67 4.10 -15.76
C ALA A 78 -27.23 5.05 -16.84
N SER A 79 -28.08 4.52 -17.71
CA SER A 79 -28.76 5.30 -18.76
C SER A 79 -29.69 6.37 -18.16
N PRO A 80 -29.50 7.68 -18.45
CA PRO A 80 -30.35 8.74 -17.95
C PRO A 80 -31.71 8.76 -18.67
N SER A 81 -32.79 8.53 -17.94
CA SER A 81 -34.14 8.56 -18.49
C SER A 81 -34.64 10.00 -18.73
N GLY A 82 -34.82 10.34 -20.00
CA GLY A 82 -35.92 11.20 -20.49
C GLY A 82 -35.94 12.69 -20.10
N GLN A 83 -35.59 13.55 -21.06
CA GLN A 83 -36.21 14.86 -21.21
C GLN A 83 -36.51 15.15 -22.68
N SER A 84 -37.74 15.60 -22.94
CA SER A 84 -38.28 15.85 -24.28
C SER A 84 -38.43 17.35 -24.54
N VAL A 85 -37.85 17.83 -25.64
CA VAL A 85 -38.11 19.16 -26.23
C VAL A 85 -38.13 18.99 -27.75
N PRO A 86 -39.13 19.52 -28.48
CA PRO A 86 -39.25 19.33 -29.93
C PRO A 86 -38.25 20.19 -30.72
N GLY A 87 -37.78 19.69 -31.87
CA GLY A 87 -36.73 20.32 -32.67
C GLY A 87 -37.18 20.83 -34.04
N GLU A 88 -36.21 21.28 -34.85
CA GLU A 88 -36.41 21.68 -36.25
C GLU A 88 -35.31 21.11 -37.20
N HIS A 89 -35.78 20.24 -38.11
CA HIS A 89 -35.45 20.09 -39.55
C HIS A 89 -34.03 20.29 -40.15
N LEU A 90 -33.58 19.24 -40.89
CA LEU A 90 -32.77 19.22 -42.15
C LEU A 90 -31.33 19.80 -42.14
N ASP A 91 -30.33 19.33 -42.89
CA ASP A 91 -30.03 18.08 -43.64
C ASP A 91 -28.47 18.04 -43.79
N SER A 92 -27.72 17.03 -44.24
CA SER A 92 -27.96 15.79 -45.00
C SER A 92 -26.78 14.80 -44.77
N GLY A 93 -26.54 13.83 -45.67
CA GLY A 93 -25.15 13.41 -45.96
C GLY A 93 -24.73 11.94 -45.77
N GLN A 94 -25.54 10.98 -46.24
CA GLN A 94 -25.06 9.82 -47.04
C GLN A 94 -23.73 9.10 -46.64
N SER A 95 -23.83 7.89 -46.07
CA SER A 95 -23.21 6.69 -46.70
C SER A 95 -23.75 5.37 -46.12
N ARG A 96 -24.12 4.43 -46.98
CA ARG A 96 -24.48 3.06 -46.59
C ARG A 96 -23.37 2.09 -46.98
N TYR A 97 -22.96 1.24 -46.06
CA TYR A 97 -22.73 -0.18 -46.38
C TYR A 97 -23.27 -1.01 -45.22
N GLY A 98 -24.30 -1.81 -45.49
CA GLY A 98 -24.93 -2.66 -44.49
C GLY A 98 -24.58 -4.13 -44.69
N LYS A 99 -24.38 -4.85 -43.58
CA LYS A 99 -24.62 -6.29 -43.52
C LYS A 99 -25.07 -6.72 -42.12
N THR A 100 -26.37 -6.56 -41.93
CA THR A 100 -27.30 -7.43 -41.20
C THR A 100 -26.71 -8.53 -40.31
N TRP A 101 -27.05 -8.47 -39.02
CA TRP A 101 -27.52 -9.65 -38.30
C TRP A 101 -28.97 -9.38 -37.84
N VAL A 102 -29.84 -10.36 -38.05
CA VAL A 102 -31.23 -10.39 -37.59
C VAL A 102 -31.40 -11.71 -36.85
N ILE A 103 -31.84 -11.67 -35.59
CA ILE A 103 -33.01 -12.41 -35.12
C ILE A 103 -33.74 -11.54 -34.07
N GLU A 104 -34.88 -11.08 -34.53
CA GLU A 104 -36.10 -10.66 -33.85
C GLU A 104 -36.47 -11.39 -32.54
N SER A 105 -36.98 -10.63 -31.56
CA SER A 105 -38.09 -11.10 -30.72
C SER A 105 -38.98 -9.92 -30.34
N SER A 106 -40.28 -10.20 -30.24
CA SER A 106 -41.36 -9.21 -30.33
C SER A 106 -41.77 -8.55 -29.00
N LEU A 107 -42.53 -7.47 -29.17
CA LEU A 107 -43.55 -6.87 -28.29
C LEU A 107 -43.99 -7.75 -27.09
N ALA A 108 -43.98 -7.29 -25.84
CA ALA A 108 -44.66 -6.13 -25.22
C ALA A 108 -45.99 -6.51 -24.52
N ASP A 109 -46.26 -5.82 -23.42
CA ASP A 109 -47.50 -5.80 -22.61
C ASP A 109 -48.13 -7.13 -22.16
N GLU A 110 -48.05 -7.39 -20.85
CA GLU A 110 -49.29 -7.37 -20.04
C GLU A 110 -48.96 -6.99 -18.59
N ALA A 111 -49.52 -5.88 -18.12
CA ALA A 111 -49.52 -5.49 -16.71
C ALA A 111 -50.90 -5.78 -16.09
N ALA A 112 -50.89 -6.01 -14.77
CA ALA A 112 -52.02 -6.38 -13.92
C ALA A 112 -52.55 -7.82 -14.11
N THR A 113 -52.39 -8.66 -13.08
CA THR A 113 -53.47 -9.08 -12.15
C THR A 113 -52.86 -9.80 -10.94
N LEU A 114 -53.58 -9.83 -9.81
CA LEU A 114 -53.40 -10.66 -8.59
C LEU A 114 -52.64 -10.03 -7.38
N PRO A 115 -53.00 -10.43 -6.14
CA PRO A 115 -53.17 -9.47 -5.06
C PRO A 115 -52.06 -9.42 -4.01
N ILE A 116 -52.01 -8.31 -3.29
CA ILE A 116 -51.23 -8.13 -2.06
C ILE A 116 -51.84 -9.00 -0.95
N LEU A 117 -51.09 -9.99 -0.48
CA LEU A 117 -51.38 -10.67 0.78
C LEU A 117 -50.92 -9.78 1.94
N VAL A 118 -51.90 -9.19 2.64
CA VAL A 118 -51.68 -8.58 3.95
C VAL A 118 -51.54 -9.70 4.96
N ALA A 119 -50.34 -9.90 5.51
CA ALA A 119 -50.14 -10.75 6.68
C ALA A 119 -50.58 -9.97 7.93
N THR A 120 -51.42 -10.59 8.75
CA THR A 120 -51.94 -10.04 10.01
C THR A 120 -50.88 -10.07 11.10
N GLU A 121 -50.92 -9.06 11.98
CA GLU A 121 -50.07 -8.96 13.16
C GLU A 121 -50.46 -10.04 14.18
N GLU A 122 -49.50 -10.89 14.60
CA GLU A 122 -49.61 -11.72 15.80
C GLU A 122 -48.65 -11.21 16.88
N ASP A 123 -49.19 -11.00 18.07
CA ASP A 123 -48.54 -10.47 19.27
C ASP A 123 -47.99 -11.60 20.14
N VAL A 124 -46.65 -11.67 20.33
CA VAL A 124 -45.99 -12.48 21.37
C VAL A 124 -44.72 -11.77 21.89
N ASP A 125 -44.55 -11.81 23.21
CA ASP A 125 -43.62 -11.02 24.02
C ASP A 125 -42.21 -11.65 24.27
N GLU A 126 -41.30 -10.82 24.78
CA GLU A 126 -40.04 -11.04 25.50
C GLU A 126 -38.72 -11.52 24.82
N ARG A 127 -37.68 -10.67 25.03
CA ARG A 127 -36.21 -10.91 25.02
C ARG A 127 -35.49 -11.33 23.73
N THR A 128 -34.77 -10.36 23.15
CA THR A 128 -33.30 -10.19 23.29
C THR A 128 -32.87 -8.93 22.51
N PRO A 129 -31.99 -8.04 23.03
CA PRO A 129 -31.55 -6.87 22.29
C PRO A 129 -30.53 -7.26 21.20
N SER A 130 -31.04 -7.73 20.07
CA SER A 130 -30.27 -7.79 18.82
C SER A 130 -29.89 -6.37 18.43
N HIS A 131 -28.61 -6.02 18.52
CA HIS A 131 -28.09 -4.69 18.18
C HIS A 131 -28.01 -4.50 16.66
N LEU A 132 -29.18 -4.52 16.02
CA LEU A 132 -29.35 -4.11 14.63
C LEU A 132 -28.87 -2.67 14.53
N HIS A 133 -27.75 -2.47 13.83
CA HIS A 133 -27.27 -1.12 13.55
C HIS A 133 -28.32 -0.41 12.69
N THR A 134 -28.79 0.73 13.17
CA THR A 134 -29.69 1.60 12.44
C THR A 134 -29.14 1.86 11.04
N ARG A 135 -29.95 1.58 10.02
CA ARG A 135 -29.66 1.92 8.62
C ARG A 135 -29.29 3.39 8.56
N ALA A 136 -28.07 3.69 8.09
CA ALA A 136 -27.53 5.03 8.10
C ALA A 136 -28.46 6.00 7.33
N ASP A 137 -28.70 7.14 7.95
CA ASP A 137 -29.36 8.30 7.35
C ASP A 137 -28.46 8.83 6.20
N PRO A 138 -28.98 9.15 5.01
CA PRO A 138 -28.18 9.65 3.87
C PRO A 138 -27.65 11.10 4.06
N SER A 139 -27.38 11.52 5.30
CA SER A 139 -27.00 12.89 5.68
C SER A 139 -25.85 12.96 6.70
N THR A 140 -24.85 12.07 6.59
CA THR A 140 -23.56 12.26 7.28
C THR A 140 -22.35 12.16 6.35
N ASP A 141 -21.55 13.23 6.39
CA ASP A 141 -20.17 13.45 5.92
C ASP A 141 -19.14 12.38 6.40
N SER A 142 -19.43 11.09 6.24
CA SER A 142 -18.45 10.04 6.54
C SER A 142 -17.42 9.94 5.43
N LEU A 143 -16.18 10.34 5.73
CA LEU A 143 -15.04 10.17 4.83
C LEU A 143 -14.87 8.68 4.47
N PRO A 144 -14.51 8.36 3.22
CA PRO A 144 -14.32 6.99 2.79
C PRO A 144 -13.14 6.34 3.52
N THR A 145 -13.28 5.04 3.78
CA THR A 145 -12.26 4.24 4.49
C THR A 145 -11.87 3.01 3.67
N PRO A 146 -10.59 2.58 3.70
CA PRO A 146 -10.18 1.38 2.99
C PRO A 146 -10.72 0.15 3.70
N PHE A 147 -11.08 -0.87 2.93
CA PHE A 147 -11.73 -2.10 3.42
C PHE A 147 -13.04 -1.81 4.18
N ASP A 148 -13.88 -0.93 3.60
CA ASP A 148 -15.18 -0.52 4.14
C ASP A 148 -16.31 -1.55 3.91
N THR A 149 -16.03 -2.62 3.18
CA THR A 149 -16.89 -3.80 3.08
C THR A 149 -16.55 -4.81 4.19
N SER A 150 -17.43 -5.79 4.42
CA SER A 150 -17.13 -6.86 5.39
C SER A 150 -15.88 -7.63 4.96
N LEU A 151 -14.80 -7.55 5.76
CA LEU A 151 -13.60 -8.37 5.57
C LEU A 151 -13.99 -9.84 5.39
N SER A 152 -13.47 -10.46 4.32
CA SER A 152 -13.81 -11.83 3.96
C SER A 152 -13.46 -12.82 5.08
N ASN A 153 -14.29 -13.84 5.28
CA ASN A 153 -13.98 -14.94 6.21
C ASN A 153 -12.93 -15.92 5.65
N ASN A 154 -12.43 -15.70 4.42
CA ASN A 154 -11.50 -16.59 3.74
C ASN A 154 -10.04 -16.29 4.09
N PHE A 155 -9.68 -16.38 5.37
CA PHE A 155 -8.30 -16.27 5.86
C PHE A 155 -7.81 -17.61 6.42
N THR A 156 -6.53 -17.93 6.23
CA THR A 156 -5.93 -19.19 6.70
C THR A 156 -5.71 -19.25 8.22
N ALA A 157 -5.66 -18.10 8.89
CA ALA A 157 -5.49 -18.00 10.33
C ALA A 157 -6.03 -16.67 10.87
N ASP A 158 -6.46 -16.65 12.13
CA ASP A 158 -6.99 -15.48 12.84
C ASP A 158 -5.99 -14.30 12.93
N SER A 159 -4.71 -14.55 12.69
CA SER A 159 -3.66 -13.53 12.66
C SER A 159 -3.88 -12.47 11.58
N CYS A 160 -4.41 -12.86 10.42
CA CYS A 160 -4.60 -11.93 9.31
C CYS A 160 -5.79 -10.96 9.53
N PRO A 161 -7.02 -11.40 9.84
CA PRO A 161 -8.10 -10.46 10.15
C PRO A 161 -7.78 -9.61 11.38
N LYS A 162 -6.99 -10.13 12.35
CA LYS A 162 -6.46 -9.30 13.43
C LYS A 162 -5.52 -8.20 12.91
N PHE A 163 -4.55 -8.53 12.05
CA PHE A 163 -3.66 -7.54 11.45
C PHE A 163 -4.42 -6.43 10.70
N PHE A 164 -5.48 -6.79 9.97
CA PHE A 164 -6.37 -5.82 9.33
C PHE A 164 -7.03 -4.87 10.34
N ASN A 165 -7.68 -5.41 11.37
CA ASN A 165 -8.28 -4.60 12.44
C ASN A 165 -7.24 -3.69 13.15
N ASP A 166 -6.03 -4.20 13.40
CA ASP A 166 -4.94 -3.47 14.06
C ASP A 166 -4.42 -2.30 13.21
N PHE A 167 -4.35 -2.41 11.87
CA PHE A 167 -3.93 -1.29 11.02
C PHE A 167 -5.06 -0.32 10.68
N LEU A 168 -6.30 -0.82 10.49
CA LEU A 168 -7.47 0.02 10.18
C LEU A 168 -7.88 0.91 11.36
N SER A 169 -7.65 0.45 12.60
CA SER A 169 -7.86 1.26 13.81
C SER A 169 -6.67 2.15 14.20
N ASN A 170 -5.56 2.09 13.45
CA ASN A 170 -4.36 2.84 13.78
C ASN A 170 -4.50 4.32 13.38
N SER A 171 -4.49 5.23 14.37
CA SER A 171 -4.69 6.67 14.13
C SER A 171 -3.67 7.32 13.21
N THR A 172 -2.44 6.79 13.11
CA THR A 172 -1.46 7.28 12.13
C THR A 172 -1.86 6.85 10.71
N VAL A 173 -2.33 5.61 10.53
CA VAL A 173 -2.82 5.13 9.23
C VAL A 173 -4.05 5.90 8.77
N THR A 174 -5.05 6.07 9.64
CA THR A 174 -6.29 6.75 9.26
C THR A 174 -6.06 8.23 8.95
N SER A 175 -5.14 8.90 9.66
CA SER A 175 -4.75 10.29 9.37
C SER A 175 -4.07 10.50 8.01
N CYS A 176 -3.65 9.43 7.33
CA CYS A 176 -3.01 9.52 6.02
C CYS A 176 -3.99 9.59 4.85
N HIS A 177 -5.30 9.33 5.07
CA HIS A 177 -6.36 9.32 4.05
C HIS A 177 -5.88 8.70 2.72
N SER A 178 -5.33 7.48 2.81
CA SER A 178 -4.48 6.88 1.79
C SER A 178 -5.24 6.55 0.50
N ILE A 179 -5.07 7.37 -0.54
CA ILE A 179 -5.73 7.16 -1.84
C ILE A 179 -5.32 5.80 -2.46
N SER A 180 -4.10 5.32 -2.24
CA SER A 180 -3.68 4.00 -2.73
C SER A 180 -4.48 2.85 -2.10
N LEU A 181 -4.85 2.95 -0.81
CA LEU A 181 -5.70 1.93 -0.19
C LEU A 181 -7.18 2.10 -0.55
N LEU A 182 -7.64 3.34 -0.72
CA LEU A 182 -9.01 3.63 -1.13
C LEU A 182 -9.28 3.17 -2.57
N LEU A 183 -8.32 3.33 -3.48
CA LEU A 183 -8.38 2.84 -4.87
C LEU A 183 -8.47 1.31 -4.98
N HIS A 184 -7.93 0.57 -4.01
CA HIS A 184 -7.91 -0.89 -4.05
C HIS A 184 -9.16 -1.54 -3.44
N ASP A 185 -9.68 -1.02 -2.32
CA ASP A 185 -10.67 -1.74 -1.50
C ASP A 185 -11.68 -0.82 -0.76
N SER A 186 -12.04 0.35 -1.31
CA SER A 186 -13.08 1.23 -0.73
C SER A 186 -14.28 1.46 -1.66
N THR A 187 -15.41 0.84 -1.32
CA THR A 187 -16.69 1.04 -2.02
C THR A 187 -17.19 2.48 -1.84
N SER A 188 -17.03 3.05 -0.64
CA SER A 188 -17.40 4.44 -0.36
C SER A 188 -16.53 5.44 -1.13
N PHE A 189 -15.25 5.13 -1.39
CA PHE A 189 -14.42 5.96 -2.25
C PHE A 189 -14.89 5.90 -3.71
N PHE A 190 -15.21 4.72 -4.26
CA PHE A 190 -15.76 4.63 -5.61
C PHE A 190 -17.09 5.38 -5.79
N HIS A 191 -17.92 5.46 -4.74
CA HIS A 191 -19.07 6.38 -4.71
C HIS A 191 -18.65 7.85 -4.64
N THR A 192 -17.64 8.18 -3.83
CA THR A 192 -17.06 9.54 -3.72
C THR A 192 -16.58 10.07 -5.09
N LEU A 193 -15.99 9.21 -5.94
CA LEU A 193 -15.52 9.56 -7.29
C LEU A 193 -16.63 10.08 -8.23
N THR A 194 -17.91 9.92 -7.89
CA THR A 194 -19.02 10.49 -8.67
C THR A 194 -19.28 11.97 -8.36
N SER A 195 -18.56 12.56 -7.40
CA SER A 195 -18.66 13.96 -7.00
C SER A 195 -17.27 14.62 -6.96
N ALA A 196 -17.08 15.63 -7.80
CA ALA A 196 -15.85 16.42 -7.83
C ALA A 196 -15.52 17.02 -6.46
N THR A 197 -16.50 17.68 -5.83
CA THR A 197 -16.34 18.33 -4.51
C THR A 197 -15.98 17.33 -3.41
N ALA A 198 -16.64 16.16 -3.38
CA ALA A 198 -16.35 15.15 -2.36
C ALA A 198 -14.97 14.51 -2.58
N THR A 199 -14.58 14.27 -3.83
CA THR A 199 -13.25 13.76 -4.18
C THR A 199 -12.16 14.77 -3.84
N SER A 200 -12.36 16.06 -4.16
CA SER A 200 -11.46 17.15 -3.75
C SER A 200 -11.31 17.23 -2.23
N HIS A 201 -12.39 17.07 -1.46
CA HIS A 201 -12.32 17.10 0.01
C HIS A 201 -11.46 15.96 0.59
N VAL A 202 -11.59 14.74 0.04
CA VAL A 202 -10.74 13.60 0.43
C VAL A 202 -9.27 13.85 0.06
N LEU A 203 -9.01 14.43 -1.11
CA LEU A 203 -7.66 14.80 -1.52
C LEU A 203 -7.06 15.94 -0.69
N ASP A 204 -7.83 16.95 -0.29
CA ASP A 204 -7.34 18.01 0.59
C ASP A 204 -6.83 17.44 1.93
N LEU A 205 -7.53 16.46 2.50
CA LEU A 205 -7.11 15.75 3.70
C LEU A 205 -5.90 14.84 3.47
N SER A 206 -5.88 14.11 2.34
CA SER A 206 -4.76 13.26 1.97
C SER A 206 -3.49 14.08 1.75
N CYS A 207 -3.54 15.10 0.90
CA CYS A 207 -2.42 15.95 0.53
C CYS A 207 -1.93 16.87 1.66
N ALA A 208 -2.74 17.11 2.70
CA ALA A 208 -2.30 17.76 3.93
C ALA A 208 -1.53 16.82 4.88
N ALA A 209 -1.64 15.50 4.71
CA ALA A 209 -0.94 14.53 5.56
C ALA A 209 0.58 14.49 5.26
N SER A 210 1.37 14.18 6.29
CA SER A 210 2.84 14.06 6.17
C SER A 210 3.21 12.83 5.33
N VAL A 211 3.61 13.08 4.07
CA VAL A 211 4.06 12.03 3.13
C VAL A 211 5.15 11.14 3.73
N ASP A 212 6.11 11.70 4.48
CA ASP A 212 7.19 10.92 5.11
C ASP A 212 6.68 10.01 6.23
N THR A 213 5.80 10.53 7.09
CA THR A 213 5.18 9.76 8.18
C THR A 213 4.37 8.60 7.62
N CYS A 214 3.54 8.89 6.62
CA CYS A 214 2.63 7.95 5.99
C CYS A 214 3.39 6.88 5.17
N THR A 215 4.37 7.29 4.37
CA THR A 215 5.26 6.37 3.64
C THR A 215 6.04 5.47 4.61
N SER A 216 6.49 6.00 5.75
CA SER A 216 7.18 5.20 6.77
C SER A 216 6.27 4.16 7.44
N ILE A 217 5.02 4.50 7.77
CA ILE A 217 4.10 3.51 8.38
C ILE A 217 3.65 2.46 7.36
N PHE A 218 3.35 2.84 6.12
CA PHE A 218 2.93 1.88 5.09
C PHE A 218 4.05 0.93 4.67
N ASN A 219 5.30 1.38 4.52
CA ASN A 219 6.44 0.48 4.31
C ASN A 219 6.62 -0.53 5.47
N ARG A 220 6.39 -0.10 6.73
CA ARG A 220 6.42 -0.99 7.89
C ARG A 220 5.26 -1.99 7.89
N LEU A 221 4.06 -1.56 7.48
CA LEU A 221 2.89 -2.44 7.36
C LEU A 221 3.08 -3.48 6.26
N ALA A 222 3.56 -3.09 5.07
CA ALA A 222 3.93 -4.02 3.99
C ALA A 222 4.93 -5.07 4.46
N THR A 223 5.98 -4.66 5.20
CA THR A 223 6.99 -5.59 5.75
C THR A 223 6.41 -6.54 6.81
N ASN A 224 5.43 -6.08 7.60
CA ASN A 224 4.77 -6.92 8.61
C ASN A 224 3.74 -7.88 8.00
N LEU A 225 2.99 -7.44 6.99
CA LEU A 225 1.95 -8.22 6.30
C LEU A 225 2.52 -9.54 5.75
N LEU A 226 3.73 -9.52 5.19
CA LEU A 226 4.42 -10.69 4.63
C LEU A 226 4.84 -11.75 5.66
N LYS A 227 4.68 -11.51 6.97
CA LYS A 227 5.04 -12.48 8.00
C LYS A 227 3.93 -13.50 8.24
N ASP A 228 4.30 -14.76 8.46
CA ASP A 228 3.36 -15.87 8.66
C ASP A 228 2.55 -15.80 9.97
N ASP A 229 2.92 -14.90 10.90
CA ASP A 229 2.19 -14.53 12.12
C ASP A 229 1.32 -13.27 11.96
N ALA A 230 1.24 -12.72 10.74
CA ALA A 230 0.27 -11.73 10.29
C ALA A 230 -0.57 -12.32 9.14
N CYS A 231 -0.28 -11.96 7.88
CA CYS A 231 -0.98 -12.41 6.68
C CYS A 231 -0.08 -13.15 5.66
N GLY A 232 1.17 -13.48 6.01
CA GLY A 232 2.17 -13.99 5.06
C GLY A 232 1.78 -15.30 4.37
N LYS A 233 0.99 -16.15 5.05
CA LYS A 233 0.42 -17.37 4.48
C LYS A 233 -0.64 -17.06 3.42
N ASP A 234 -1.58 -16.19 3.76
CA ASP A 234 -2.63 -15.72 2.87
C ASP A 234 -2.08 -14.97 1.65
N TYR A 235 -1.01 -14.18 1.82
CA TYR A 235 -0.30 -13.52 0.73
C TYR A 235 0.29 -14.53 -0.26
N LYS A 236 1.03 -15.55 0.25
CA LYS A 236 1.62 -16.63 -0.58
C LYS A 236 0.57 -17.50 -1.29
N LEU A 237 -0.67 -17.50 -0.81
CA LEU A 237 -1.80 -18.20 -1.42
C LEU A 237 -2.62 -17.30 -2.36
N GLY A 238 -2.18 -16.06 -2.61
CA GLY A 238 -2.85 -15.14 -3.51
C GLY A 238 -4.18 -14.61 -2.99
N ASN A 239 -4.37 -14.50 -1.67
CA ASN A 239 -5.58 -13.90 -1.10
C ASN A 239 -5.73 -12.45 -1.61
N PRO A 240 -6.84 -12.09 -2.29
CA PRO A 240 -6.95 -10.81 -2.99
C PRO A 240 -6.93 -9.61 -2.04
N LEU A 241 -7.58 -9.69 -0.87
CA LEU A 241 -7.56 -8.59 0.13
C LEU A 241 -6.15 -8.34 0.65
N VAL A 242 -5.38 -9.40 0.87
CA VAL A 242 -4.00 -9.33 1.35
C VAL A 242 -3.07 -8.80 0.28
N ALA A 243 -3.27 -9.20 -0.99
CA ALA A 243 -2.55 -8.67 -2.13
C ALA A 243 -2.85 -7.17 -2.37
N SER A 244 -4.13 -6.77 -2.35
CA SER A 244 -4.56 -5.37 -2.41
C SER A 244 -3.95 -4.52 -1.29
N ALA A 245 -4.03 -4.98 -0.03
CA ALA A 245 -3.45 -4.27 1.09
C ALA A 245 -1.93 -4.09 0.93
N TYR A 246 -1.22 -5.14 0.54
CA TYR A 246 0.22 -5.07 0.28
C TYR A 246 0.56 -4.07 -0.84
N THR A 247 -0.16 -4.14 -1.96
CA THR A 247 0.01 -3.23 -3.11
C THR A 247 -0.24 -1.79 -2.68
N GLY A 248 -1.40 -1.48 -2.10
CA GLY A 248 -1.72 -0.14 -1.62
C GLY A 248 -0.75 0.41 -0.57
N PHE A 249 -0.12 -0.44 0.24
CA PHE A 249 0.96 -0.01 1.14
C PHE A 249 2.25 0.37 0.41
N ILE A 250 2.70 -0.42 -0.59
CA ILE A 250 3.97 -0.14 -1.27
C ILE A 250 3.85 0.97 -2.33
N THR A 251 2.67 1.16 -2.90
CA THR A 251 2.36 2.20 -3.90
C THR A 251 1.90 3.53 -3.29
N TYR A 252 1.79 3.64 -1.96
CA TYR A 252 1.31 4.85 -1.29
C TYR A 252 1.96 6.13 -1.79
N GLU A 253 3.29 6.20 -1.80
CA GLU A 253 4.00 7.43 -2.15
C GLU A 253 3.82 7.86 -3.63
N PRO A 254 4.03 7.00 -4.65
CA PRO A 254 3.80 7.41 -6.03
C PRO A 254 2.34 7.77 -6.31
N VAL A 255 1.37 7.05 -5.70
CA VAL A 255 -0.06 7.39 -5.83
C VAL A 255 -0.34 8.74 -5.18
N TYR A 256 0.01 8.94 -3.90
CA TYR A 256 -0.15 10.20 -3.17
C TYR A 256 0.36 11.39 -3.99
N ARG A 257 1.60 11.29 -4.50
CA ARG A 257 2.23 12.39 -5.23
C ARG A 257 1.50 12.71 -6.54
N ALA A 258 1.03 11.68 -7.27
CA ALA A 258 0.28 11.88 -8.50
C ALA A 258 -1.14 12.41 -8.24
N THR A 259 -1.85 11.92 -7.23
CA THR A 259 -3.20 12.38 -6.92
C THR A 259 -3.24 13.79 -6.31
N CYS A 260 -2.14 14.22 -5.68
CA CYS A 260 -1.95 15.59 -5.20
C CYS A 260 -1.46 16.58 -6.28
N LEU A 261 -1.27 16.16 -7.53
CA LEU A 261 -1.03 17.09 -8.63
C LEU A 261 -2.25 17.99 -8.85
N LYS A 262 -2.00 19.28 -9.04
CA LYS A 262 -3.00 20.27 -9.46
C LYS A 262 -2.87 20.54 -10.95
N ASN A 263 -4.01 20.62 -11.64
CA ASN A 263 -4.09 21.07 -13.02
C ASN A 263 -3.91 22.60 -13.05
N PRO A 264 -2.96 23.16 -13.83
CA PRO A 264 -2.74 24.60 -13.87
C PRO A 264 -3.89 25.39 -14.53
N ASP A 265 -4.71 24.76 -15.38
CA ASP A 265 -5.82 25.42 -16.08
C ASP A 265 -7.08 25.54 -15.21
N THR A 266 -7.44 24.48 -14.47
CA THR A 266 -8.64 24.43 -13.61
C THR A 266 -8.35 24.80 -12.15
N ASN A 267 -7.10 24.65 -11.70
CA ASN A 267 -6.67 24.70 -10.30
C ASN A 267 -7.29 23.59 -9.40
N ASP A 268 -8.00 22.63 -10.01
CA ASP A 268 -8.46 21.40 -9.37
C ASP A 268 -7.38 20.32 -9.35
N TYR A 269 -7.63 19.20 -8.67
CA TYR A 269 -6.70 18.07 -8.69
C TYR A 269 -6.77 17.34 -10.03
N CYS A 270 -5.62 16.99 -10.60
CA CYS A 270 -5.52 16.15 -11.80
C CYS A 270 -6.29 14.82 -11.67
N PHE A 271 -6.39 14.28 -10.45
CA PHE A 271 -7.18 13.08 -10.17
C PHE A 271 -8.69 13.34 -10.21
N VAL A 272 -9.16 14.53 -9.81
CA VAL A 272 -10.57 14.93 -9.87
C VAL A 272 -11.00 15.13 -11.31
N ASP A 273 -10.18 15.82 -12.11
CA ASP A 273 -10.39 15.97 -13.55
C ASP A 273 -10.45 14.60 -14.24
N ALA A 274 -9.57 13.66 -13.86
CA ALA A 274 -9.58 12.30 -14.39
C ALA A 274 -10.82 11.49 -13.98
N ALA A 275 -11.20 11.52 -12.70
CA ALA A 275 -12.32 10.74 -12.17
C ALA A 275 -13.70 11.22 -12.65
N THR A 276 -13.83 12.53 -12.95
CA THR A 276 -15.11 13.17 -13.29
C THR A 276 -15.30 13.46 -14.78
N ASN A 277 -14.26 13.32 -15.61
CA ASN A 277 -14.38 13.44 -17.07
C ASN A 277 -15.10 12.24 -17.69
N ALA A 278 -16.43 12.31 -17.72
CA ALA A 278 -17.30 11.30 -18.33
C ALA A 278 -17.08 11.08 -19.85
N SER A 279 -16.44 12.02 -20.54
CA SER A 279 -16.08 11.89 -21.97
C SER A 279 -14.74 11.17 -22.18
N SER A 280 -13.97 10.90 -21.13
CA SER A 280 -12.72 10.14 -21.18
C SER A 280 -12.49 9.40 -19.85
N PRO A 281 -13.35 8.42 -19.51
CA PRO A 281 -13.27 7.67 -18.26
C PRO A 281 -11.92 6.97 -18.06
N GLN A 282 -11.26 6.58 -19.15
CA GLN A 282 -9.92 5.98 -19.16
C GLN A 282 -8.81 6.92 -18.64
N ASN A 283 -9.09 8.21 -18.44
CA ASN A 283 -8.16 9.10 -17.73
C ASN A 283 -7.82 8.57 -16.33
N LEU A 284 -8.75 7.86 -15.68
CA LEU A 284 -8.57 7.29 -14.35
C LEU A 284 -7.61 6.08 -14.35
N ASP A 285 -7.46 5.37 -15.48
CA ASP A 285 -6.57 4.21 -15.61
C ASP A 285 -5.10 4.56 -15.38
N THR A 286 -4.73 5.83 -15.63
CA THR A 286 -3.44 6.43 -15.24
C THR A 286 -3.04 6.10 -13.80
N TYR A 287 -4.00 6.12 -12.88
CA TYR A 287 -3.76 5.91 -11.44
C TYR A 287 -3.74 4.41 -11.05
N SER A 288 -3.98 3.51 -12.01
CA SER A 288 -3.77 2.07 -11.88
C SER A 288 -2.33 1.64 -12.24
N ILE A 289 -1.59 2.46 -13.01
CA ILE A 289 -0.19 2.20 -13.39
C ILE A 289 0.71 1.90 -12.15
N PRO A 290 0.63 2.65 -11.03
CA PRO A 290 1.40 2.35 -9.82
C PRO A 290 1.18 0.95 -9.25
N ALA A 291 -0.02 0.39 -9.40
CA ALA A 291 -0.40 -0.93 -8.90
C ALA A 291 -0.01 -2.09 -9.83
N GLY A 292 0.63 -1.80 -10.98
CA GLY A 292 1.14 -2.81 -11.90
C GLY A 292 0.28 -3.03 -13.15
N TYR A 293 -0.78 -2.24 -13.36
CA TYR A 293 -1.64 -2.30 -14.54
C TYR A 293 -1.16 -1.28 -15.59
N PRO A 294 -0.46 -1.70 -16.66
CA PRO A 294 0.00 -0.76 -17.67
C PRO A 294 -1.15 -0.15 -18.48
N THR A 295 -0.89 1.02 -19.04
CA THR A 295 -1.74 1.64 -20.08
C THR A 295 -1.01 1.50 -21.42
N ASP A 296 -1.02 0.29 -21.98
CA ASP A 296 -0.31 -0.07 -23.21
C ASP A 296 -1.22 -0.39 -24.42
N GLU A 297 -2.54 -0.32 -24.23
CA GLU A 297 -3.56 -0.47 -25.27
C GLU A 297 -4.67 0.61 -25.16
N ALA A 298 -5.50 0.72 -26.20
CA ALA A 298 -6.64 1.65 -26.23
C ALA A 298 -7.84 1.11 -25.41
N PRO A 299 -8.71 1.96 -24.83
CA PRO A 299 -8.80 3.42 -25.00
C PRO A 299 -7.71 4.20 -24.27
N TRP A 300 -7.23 5.28 -24.88
CA TRP A 300 -6.11 6.07 -24.35
C TRP A 300 -6.57 7.22 -23.44
N PRO A 301 -5.87 7.48 -22.31
CA PRO A 301 -6.02 8.71 -21.55
C PRO A 301 -5.79 9.97 -22.40
N THR A 302 -6.41 11.07 -21.99
CA THR A 302 -6.24 12.38 -22.63
C THR A 302 -4.79 12.84 -22.48
N CYS A 303 -4.09 13.03 -23.60
CA CYS A 303 -2.72 13.56 -23.64
C CYS A 303 -2.69 15.02 -23.14
N ASN A 304 -2.43 15.22 -21.84
CA ASN A 304 -2.39 16.52 -21.19
C ASN A 304 -1.27 16.60 -20.13
N GLU A 305 -1.07 17.79 -19.55
CA GLU A 305 -0.01 18.04 -18.56
C GLU A 305 -0.18 17.20 -17.28
N CYS A 306 -1.41 16.92 -16.86
CA CYS A 306 -1.70 16.05 -15.71
C CYS A 306 -1.22 14.61 -15.93
N LEU A 307 -1.46 14.04 -17.11
CA LEU A 307 -0.99 12.72 -17.48
C LEU A 307 0.55 12.68 -17.57
N GLN A 308 1.15 13.68 -18.22
CA GLN A 308 2.61 13.81 -18.32
C GLN A 308 3.27 13.92 -16.93
N ALA A 309 2.78 14.81 -16.06
CA ALA A 309 3.30 14.99 -14.71
C ALA A 309 3.12 13.73 -13.84
N SER A 310 2.02 12.98 -14.01
CA SER A 310 1.80 11.69 -13.34
C SER A 310 2.84 10.64 -13.79
N MET A 311 3.09 10.54 -15.10
CA MET A 311 4.12 9.65 -15.63
C MET A 311 5.55 10.06 -15.21
N ASP A 312 5.82 11.36 -15.09
CA ASP A 312 7.10 11.86 -14.56
C ASP A 312 7.32 11.53 -13.09
N ILE A 313 6.25 11.51 -12.29
CA ILE A 313 6.28 10.96 -10.92
C ILE A 313 6.58 9.46 -11.00
N PHE A 314 5.76 8.67 -11.71
CA PHE A 314 5.89 7.22 -11.75
C PHE A 314 7.27 6.74 -12.24
N SER A 315 7.91 7.48 -13.15
CA SER A 315 9.29 7.22 -13.61
C SER A 315 10.31 7.08 -12.47
N ARG A 316 10.09 7.79 -11.35
CA ARG A 316 11.02 7.85 -10.20
C ARG A 316 10.87 6.63 -9.29
N TRP A 317 9.65 6.13 -9.10
CA TRP A 317 9.36 4.91 -8.33
C TRP A 317 9.52 3.63 -9.18
N ALA A 318 9.41 3.71 -10.51
CA ALA A 318 9.77 2.61 -11.42
C ALA A 318 11.27 2.22 -11.33
N GLN A 319 12.13 3.17 -10.96
CA GLN A 319 13.55 2.93 -10.67
C GLN A 319 13.78 2.24 -9.31
N VAL A 320 12.75 2.03 -8.47
CA VAL A 320 12.88 1.42 -7.14
C VAL A 320 12.48 -0.06 -7.20
N ASP A 321 13.35 -0.91 -6.68
CA ASP A 321 13.15 -2.37 -6.64
C ASP A 321 11.95 -2.78 -5.75
N GLY A 322 11.32 -3.90 -6.12
CA GLY A 322 10.16 -4.45 -5.40
C GLY A 322 8.90 -3.57 -5.46
N GLN A 323 8.72 -2.82 -6.55
CA GLN A 323 7.52 -2.03 -6.85
C GLN A 323 6.83 -2.56 -8.12
N PRO A 324 5.48 -2.54 -8.23
CA PRO A 324 4.77 -2.96 -9.44
C PRO A 324 5.11 -2.09 -10.66
N LEU A 325 5.49 -0.83 -10.42
CA LEU A 325 5.99 0.10 -11.45
C LEU A 325 7.21 -0.42 -12.23
N THR A 326 7.96 -1.40 -11.71
CA THR A 326 9.08 -2.02 -12.43
C THR A 326 8.63 -2.77 -13.68
N SER A 327 7.39 -3.28 -13.72
CA SER A 327 6.81 -3.93 -14.90
C SER A 327 5.85 -3.03 -15.68
N SER A 328 5.05 -2.19 -15.01
CA SER A 328 3.99 -1.40 -15.69
C SER A 328 4.45 -0.08 -16.32
N TYR A 329 5.52 0.53 -15.82
CA TYR A 329 5.89 1.89 -16.24
C TYR A 329 6.38 1.97 -17.69
N LEU A 330 7.36 1.16 -18.07
CA LEU A 330 7.97 1.24 -19.41
C LEU A 330 6.98 0.87 -20.54
N PRO A 331 6.13 -0.17 -20.44
CA PRO A 331 5.06 -0.42 -21.41
C PRO A 331 4.15 0.80 -21.59
N SER A 332 3.68 1.38 -20.48
CA SER A 332 2.82 2.57 -20.48
C SER A 332 3.52 3.78 -21.12
N ALA A 333 4.76 4.07 -20.73
CA ALA A 333 5.52 5.20 -21.26
C ALA A 333 5.83 5.06 -22.76
N LEU A 334 6.13 3.85 -23.23
CA LEU A 334 6.35 3.56 -24.65
C LEU A 334 5.06 3.70 -25.47
N ALA A 335 3.93 3.24 -24.93
CA ALA A 335 2.62 3.35 -25.59
C ALA A 335 2.13 4.80 -25.64
N LEU A 336 2.20 5.53 -24.51
CA LEU A 336 1.85 6.95 -24.44
C LEU A 336 2.76 7.80 -25.35
N ASN A 337 4.06 7.49 -25.49
CA ASN A 337 4.90 8.20 -26.47
C ASN A 337 4.45 7.97 -27.93
N ARG A 338 3.93 6.79 -28.27
CA ARG A 338 3.37 6.53 -29.61
C ARG A 338 2.04 7.22 -29.85
N HIS A 339 1.25 7.47 -28.79
CA HIS A 339 -0.08 8.08 -28.90
C HIS A 339 -0.03 9.62 -28.76
N CYS A 340 0.63 10.11 -27.72
CA CYS A 340 0.69 11.52 -27.34
C CYS A 340 1.87 12.29 -27.95
N GLY A 341 2.84 11.59 -28.55
CA GLY A 341 4.01 12.18 -29.21
C GLY A 341 5.34 11.87 -28.51
N ASP A 342 6.44 12.07 -29.25
CA ASP A 342 7.78 11.73 -28.78
C ASP A 342 8.16 12.48 -27.48
N ASN A 343 8.75 11.74 -26.54
CA ASN A 343 9.18 12.23 -25.22
C ASN A 343 8.03 12.72 -24.31
N PHE A 344 6.78 12.34 -24.56
CA PHE A 344 5.67 12.62 -23.65
C PHE A 344 5.89 12.03 -22.24
N ALA A 345 6.46 10.83 -22.14
CA ALA A 345 6.88 10.17 -20.91
C ALA A 345 8.35 9.68 -21.00
N ASN A 346 9.08 9.77 -19.89
CA ASN A 346 10.51 9.44 -19.82
C ASN A 346 10.80 7.93 -19.89
N VAL A 347 11.14 7.44 -21.07
CA VAL A 347 11.57 6.03 -21.29
C VAL A 347 13.07 5.79 -21.02
N ASN A 348 13.86 6.82 -20.72
CA ASN A 348 15.30 6.70 -20.47
C ASN A 348 15.60 6.49 -18.97
N ILE A 349 15.10 5.38 -18.43
CA ILE A 349 15.32 4.95 -17.04
C ILE A 349 15.70 3.48 -16.95
N THR A 350 16.38 3.09 -15.87
CA THR A 350 16.59 1.68 -15.52
C THR A 350 15.61 1.30 -14.41
N VAL A 351 14.70 0.36 -14.70
CA VAL A 351 13.72 -0.11 -13.71
C VAL A 351 14.38 -0.98 -12.64
N GLY A 352 13.93 -0.85 -11.38
CA GLY A 352 14.42 -1.66 -10.26
C GLY A 352 15.89 -1.45 -9.84
N GLU A 353 16.60 -0.44 -10.37
CA GLU A 353 18.03 -0.21 -10.07
C GLU A 353 18.27 0.16 -8.60
N LYS A 354 17.36 0.92 -7.99
CA LYS A 354 17.53 1.48 -6.64
C LYS A 354 16.92 0.54 -5.60
N ALA A 355 17.74 0.14 -4.64
CA ALA A 355 17.26 -0.61 -3.48
C ALA A 355 16.12 0.13 -2.76
N LYS A 356 15.07 -0.60 -2.40
CA LYS A 356 13.97 -0.08 -1.57
C LYS A 356 14.55 0.46 -0.26
N THR A 357 14.48 1.78 -0.08
CA THR A 357 14.92 2.42 1.16
C THR A 357 13.91 2.11 2.25
N THR A 358 14.08 0.96 2.89
CA THR A 358 13.44 0.73 4.18
C THR A 358 13.99 1.76 5.15
N SER A 359 13.10 2.48 5.83
CA SER A 359 13.44 3.38 6.94
C SER A 359 13.88 2.58 8.17
N GLY A 360 14.90 1.73 8.00
CA GLY A 360 15.59 1.03 9.05
C GLY A 360 16.16 2.08 10.00
N ALA A 361 15.77 1.98 11.27
CA ALA A 361 16.06 2.99 12.27
C ALA A 361 17.52 3.44 12.18
N TRP A 362 17.72 4.76 12.03
CA TRP A 362 19.00 5.39 12.30
C TRP A 362 19.37 5.10 13.76
N ARG A 363 20.05 3.98 13.99
CA ARG A 363 20.96 3.87 15.12
C ARG A 363 22.08 4.84 14.74
N PRO A 364 22.23 6.00 15.39
CA PRO A 364 23.44 6.78 15.18
C PRO A 364 24.58 5.83 15.49
N SER A 365 25.45 5.60 14.51
CA SER A 365 26.63 4.77 14.72
C SER A 365 27.35 5.40 15.90
N ALA A 366 27.37 4.70 17.04
CA ALA A 366 27.98 5.22 18.24
C ALA A 366 29.44 5.49 17.88
N VAL A 367 29.78 6.77 17.75
CA VAL A 367 31.11 7.20 17.34
C VAL A 367 32.04 6.67 18.42
N ASP A 368 32.78 5.61 18.10
CA ASP A 368 33.59 4.94 19.11
C ASP A 368 34.73 5.88 19.48
N TRP A 369 34.50 6.62 20.57
CA TRP A 369 35.38 7.66 21.09
C TRP A 369 36.80 7.13 21.34
N ARG A 370 36.95 5.80 21.48
CA ARG A 370 38.25 5.13 21.55
C ARG A 370 39.07 5.38 20.27
N LEU A 371 38.49 5.24 19.08
CA LEU A 371 39.18 5.46 17.80
C LEU A 371 39.68 6.91 17.64
N ILE A 372 38.91 7.90 18.10
CA ILE A 372 39.33 9.32 18.12
C ILE A 372 40.48 9.55 19.11
N GLY A 373 40.48 8.84 20.25
CA GLY A 373 41.59 8.88 21.21
C GLY A 373 42.93 8.44 20.62
N TRP A 374 42.95 7.43 19.74
CA TRP A 374 44.18 6.94 19.10
C TRP A 374 44.74 7.91 18.05
N THR A 375 43.88 8.62 17.30
CA THR A 375 44.36 9.56 16.27
C THR A 375 44.98 10.83 16.87
N VAL A 376 44.43 11.33 17.99
CA VAL A 376 45.01 12.47 18.73
C VAL A 376 46.30 12.09 19.48
N ALA A 377 46.40 10.87 20.02
CA ALA A 377 47.61 10.41 20.67
C ALA A 377 48.79 10.23 19.70
N LEU A 378 48.53 9.79 18.46
CA LEU A 378 49.56 9.60 17.43
C LEU A 378 50.07 10.91 16.83
N SER A 379 49.22 11.94 16.70
CA SER A 379 49.65 13.26 16.18
C SER A 379 50.53 14.03 17.18
N LEU A 380 50.25 13.93 18.48
CA LEU A 380 51.09 14.53 19.52
C LEU A 380 52.41 13.76 19.72
N GLY A 381 52.45 12.47 19.41
CA GLY A 381 53.67 11.65 19.49
C GLY A 381 54.73 11.95 18.43
N MET A 382 54.36 12.50 17.26
CA MET A 382 55.31 12.89 16.21
C MET A 382 55.91 14.30 16.38
N SER A 383 55.52 15.05 17.41
CA SER A 383 56.03 16.42 17.66
C SER A 383 57.12 16.48 18.73
N LEU A 384 57.62 15.33 19.19
CA LEU A 384 58.58 15.18 20.30
C LEU A 384 59.73 14.19 20.00
N LEU A 385 60.00 13.97 18.71
CA LEU A 385 61.16 13.28 18.15
C LEU A 385 61.72 14.10 16.98
#